data_AF-A0A940C4W8-F1
#
_entry.id   AF-A0A940C4W8-F1
#
_cell.length_a   1.000
_cell.length_b   1.000
_cell.length_c   1.000
_cell.angle_alpha   90.00
_cell.angle_beta   90.00
_cell.angle_gamma   90.00
#
_symmetry.space_group_name_H-M   'P 1'
#
loop_
_entity.id
_entity.type
_entity.pdbx_description
1 polymer ?
#
loop_
_entity_poly.entity_id
_entity_poly.type
_entity_poly.pdbx_seq_one_letter_code
_entity_poly.pdbx_strand_id
1 'polypeptide(L)'
;MNGNAIQLVGDVLLVLYTFFGVVPMLLNTISQFTVLKRFSEEMVREGVIEEQKVKDIMPKKQLAGVIISALMLFVLFSACIKTAPFGWLCAGIPFLVGLFKYRNIIEFNSFTVKRFQNNFKGEYNVKKLNKYIETHF
;
A
#
# COMPACT_ATOMS: atom_id res chain seq x y z
N MET A 1 24.85 -6.46 29.50
CA MET A 1 23.94 -7.22 28.62
C MET A 1 24.74 -7.62 27.38
N ASN A 2 24.86 -8.93 27.13
CA ASN A 2 25.73 -9.51 26.09
C ASN A 2 25.29 -9.10 24.68
N GLY A 3 26.25 -8.80 23.79
CA GLY A 3 26.00 -8.33 22.42
C GLY A 3 25.04 -9.20 21.58
N ASN A 4 24.96 -10.50 21.88
CA ASN A 4 24.08 -11.45 21.19
C ASN A 4 22.58 -11.17 21.44
N ALA A 5 22.21 -10.67 22.63
CA ALA A 5 20.81 -10.35 22.94
C ALA A 5 20.34 -9.10 22.17
N ILE A 6 21.22 -8.12 21.99
CA ILE A 6 20.94 -6.88 21.26
C ILE A 6 20.78 -7.16 19.76
N GLN A 7 21.61 -8.04 19.20
CA GLN A 7 21.50 -8.48 17.81
C GLN A 7 20.19 -9.24 17.55
N LEU A 8 19.83 -10.18 18.41
CA LEU A 8 18.59 -10.95 18.27
C LEU A 8 17.34 -10.06 18.33
N VAL A 9 17.33 -9.07 19.22
CA VAL A 9 16.25 -8.07 19.26
C VAL A 9 16.21 -7.25 17.97
N GLY A 10 17.36 -6.84 17.43
CA GLY A 10 17.46 -6.14 16.16
C GLY A 10 16.89 -6.94 14.98
N ASP A 11 17.21 -8.23 14.90
CA ASP A 11 16.74 -9.12 13.84
C ASP A 11 15.22 -9.37 13.92
N VAL A 12 14.69 -9.58 15.12
CA VAL A 12 13.24 -9.70 15.35
C VAL A 12 12.52 -8.42 14.93
N LEU A 13 13.06 -7.25 15.31
CA LEU A 13 12.50 -5.96 14.91
C LEU A 13 12.55 -5.77 13.39
N LEU A 14 13.62 -6.19 12.73
CA LEU A 14 13.75 -6.15 11.27
C LEU A 14 12.68 -7.00 10.60
N VAL A 15 12.48 -8.25 11.07
CA VAL A 15 11.43 -9.15 10.56
C VAL A 15 10.04 -8.51 10.69
N LEU A 16 9.71 -8.00 11.88
CA LEU A 16 8.42 -7.36 12.14
C LEU A 16 8.23 -6.10 11.30
N TYR A 17 9.27 -5.27 11.19
CA TYR A 17 9.27 -4.06 10.38
C TYR A 17 9.04 -4.37 8.91
N THR A 18 9.72 -5.39 8.37
CA THR A 18 9.54 -5.78 6.97
C THR A 18 8.13 -6.33 6.73
N PHE A 19 7.67 -7.25 7.57
CA PHE A 19 6.37 -7.91 7.39
C PHE A 19 5.19 -6.96 7.57
N PHE A 20 5.14 -6.23 8.70
CA PHE A 20 3.98 -5.40 9.07
C PHE A 20 4.09 -3.94 8.62
N GLY A 21 5.30 -3.46 8.34
CA GLY A 21 5.54 -2.08 7.90
C GLY A 21 5.73 -2.00 6.40
N VAL A 22 6.89 -2.47 5.93
CA VAL A 22 7.38 -2.23 4.57
C VAL A 22 6.44 -2.83 3.52
N VAL A 23 6.11 -4.11 3.66
CA VAL A 23 5.31 -4.82 2.66
C VAL A 23 3.90 -4.22 2.47
N PRO A 24 3.06 -4.07 3.52
CA PRO A 24 1.72 -3.51 3.32
C PRO A 24 1.76 -2.07 2.82
N MET A 25 2.76 -1.26 3.22
CA MET A 25 2.92 0.09 2.69
C MET A 25 3.27 0.11 1.21
N LEU A 26 4.18 -0.75 0.76
CA LEU A 26 4.51 -0.90 -0.67
C LEU A 26 3.29 -1.33 -1.49
N LEU A 27 2.57 -2.35 -1.03
CA LEU A 27 1.38 -2.84 -1.72
C LEU A 27 0.25 -1.80 -1.74
N ASN A 28 0.12 -0.99 -0.68
CA ASN A 28 -0.84 0.11 -0.68
C ASN A 28 -0.47 1.17 -1.73
N THR A 29 0.80 1.55 -1.84
CA THR A 29 1.28 2.45 -2.90
C THR A 29 1.02 1.85 -4.27
N ILE A 30 1.40 0.59 -4.52
CA ILE A 30 1.15 -0.10 -5.79
C ILE A 30 -0.34 -0.10 -6.14
N SER A 31 -1.20 -0.38 -5.16
CA SER A 31 -2.65 -0.40 -5.35
C SER A 31 -3.24 0.96 -5.72
N GLN A 32 -2.63 2.08 -5.26
CA GLN A 32 -3.03 3.42 -5.70
C GLN A 32 -2.76 3.65 -7.20
N PHE A 33 -1.69 3.08 -7.74
CA PHE A 33 -1.34 3.17 -9.17
C PHE A 33 -2.12 2.20 -10.06
N THR A 34 -2.50 1.04 -9.51
CA THR A 34 -3.16 -0.01 -10.29
C THR A 34 -4.67 0.00 -10.10
N VAL A 35 -5.13 -0.49 -8.96
CA VAL A 35 -6.53 -0.77 -8.68
C VAL A 35 -7.33 0.51 -8.51
N LEU A 36 -6.84 1.45 -7.70
CA LEU A 36 -7.54 2.71 -7.47
C LEU A 36 -7.64 3.54 -8.76
N LYS A 37 -6.57 3.58 -9.56
CA LYS A 37 -6.56 4.29 -10.84
C LYS A 37 -7.63 3.74 -11.79
N ARG A 38 -7.59 2.43 -12.04
CA ARG A 38 -8.57 1.74 -12.89
C ARG A 38 -10.01 1.90 -12.37
N PHE A 39 -10.21 1.78 -11.05
CA PHE A 39 -11.53 1.99 -10.45
C PHE A 39 -12.02 3.42 -10.65
N SER A 40 -11.15 4.41 -10.48
CA SER A 40 -11.52 5.82 -10.65
C SER A 40 -11.85 6.14 -12.11
N GLU A 41 -11.13 5.56 -13.07
CA GLU A 41 -11.43 5.68 -14.50
C GLU A 41 -12.81 5.09 -14.82
N GLU A 42 -13.17 3.96 -14.21
CA GLU A 42 -14.52 3.38 -14.36
C GLU A 42 -15.60 4.27 -13.71
N MET A 43 -15.32 4.84 -12.55
CA MET A 43 -16.23 5.79 -11.88
C MET A 43 -16.43 7.08 -12.69
N VAL A 44 -15.44 7.51 -13.49
CA VAL A 44 -15.59 8.62 -14.43
C VAL A 44 -16.54 8.23 -15.57
N ARG A 45 -16.40 7.02 -16.13
CA ARG A 45 -17.28 6.51 -17.20
C ARG A 45 -18.74 6.40 -16.77
N GLU A 46 -18.97 5.91 -15.55
CA GLU A 46 -20.30 5.82 -14.93
C GLU A 46 -20.86 7.20 -14.52
N GLY A 47 -20.08 8.27 -14.68
CA GLY A 47 -20.44 9.63 -14.27
C GLY A 47 -20.69 9.73 -12.76
N VAL A 48 -19.98 8.92 -11.96
CA VAL A 48 -19.97 8.96 -10.50
C VAL A 48 -19.07 10.10 -10.00
N ILE A 49 -17.99 10.39 -10.73
CA ILE A 49 -17.03 11.46 -10.42
C ILE A 49 -16.58 12.18 -11.70
N GLU A 50 -16.24 13.46 -11.60
CA GLU A 50 -15.68 14.23 -12.71
C GLU A 50 -14.21 13.85 -12.97
N GLU A 51 -13.84 13.77 -14.25
CA GLU A 51 -12.48 13.43 -14.67
C GLU A 51 -11.43 14.43 -14.15
N GLN A 52 -11.77 15.72 -14.12
CA GLN A 52 -10.87 16.77 -13.65
C GLN A 52 -10.47 16.56 -12.18
N LYS A 53 -11.44 16.19 -11.34
CA LYS A 53 -11.20 15.90 -9.92
C LYS A 53 -10.28 14.70 -9.73
N VAL A 54 -10.43 13.68 -10.56
CA VAL A 54 -9.54 12.51 -10.57
C VAL A 54 -8.11 12.91 -10.95
N LYS A 55 -7.94 13.71 -12.01
CA LYS A 55 -6.63 14.20 -12.47
C LYS A 55 -5.94 15.11 -11.45
N ASP A 56 -6.68 15.84 -10.63
CA ASP A 56 -6.09 16.74 -9.64
C ASP A 56 -5.68 16.03 -8.33
N ILE A 57 -6.47 15.04 -7.89
CA ILE A 57 -6.26 14.36 -6.60
C ILE A 57 -5.29 13.19 -6.73
N MET A 58 -5.39 12.40 -7.81
CA MET A 58 -4.67 11.14 -7.93
C MET A 58 -3.14 11.29 -7.98
N PRO A 59 -2.54 12.22 -8.76
CA PRO A 59 -1.09 12.39 -8.80
C PRO A 59 -0.50 12.80 -7.45
N LYS A 60 -1.22 13.62 -6.67
CA LYS A 60 -0.78 14.04 -5.33
C LYS A 60 -0.70 12.86 -4.37
N LYS A 61 -1.70 11.97 -4.41
CA LYS A 61 -1.74 10.74 -3.59
C LYS A 61 -0.67 9.75 -4.01
N GLN A 62 -0.51 9.55 -5.31
CA GLN A 62 0.51 8.70 -5.91
C GLN A 62 1.93 9.16 -5.53
N LEU A 63 2.20 10.46 -5.64
CA LEU A 63 3.49 11.03 -5.25
C LEU A 63 3.79 10.82 -3.76
N ALA A 64 2.81 11.08 -2.88
CA ALA A 64 2.97 10.82 -1.45
C ALA A 64 3.25 9.33 -1.17
N GLY A 65 2.53 8.43 -1.85
CA GLY A 65 2.77 6.99 -1.76
C GLY A 65 4.18 6.59 -2.19
N VAL A 66 4.70 7.16 -3.29
CA VAL A 66 6.06 6.92 -3.79
C VAL A 66 7.10 7.36 -2.77
N ILE A 67 6.99 8.59 -2.25
CA ILE A 67 7.94 9.14 -1.27
C ILE A 67 7.99 8.26 -0.01
N ILE A 68 6.82 7.87 0.52
CA ILE A 68 6.74 7.02 1.72
C ILE A 68 7.35 5.64 1.44
N SER A 69 7.03 5.04 0.29
CA SER A 69 7.59 3.73 -0.07
C SER A 69 9.10 3.74 -0.25
N ALA A 70 9.65 4.79 -0.86
CA ALA A 70 11.09 4.96 -1.03
C ALA A 70 11.81 5.11 0.32
N LEU A 71 11.25 5.89 1.25
CA LEU A 71 11.79 6.05 2.59
C LEU A 71 11.83 4.71 3.35
N MET A 72 10.74 3.94 3.30
CA MET A 72 10.65 2.63 3.97
C MET A 72 11.67 1.64 3.42
N LEU A 73 11.85 1.62 2.09
CA LEU A 73 12.89 0.79 1.46
C LEU A 73 14.29 1.25 1.87
N PHE A 74 14.56 2.55 1.89
CA PHE A 74 15.86 3.08 2.30
C PHE A 74 16.24 2.68 3.74
N VAL A 75 15.29 2.77 4.67
CA VAL A 75 15.48 2.32 6.06
C VAL A 75 15.71 0.82 6.12
N LEU A 76 14.94 0.03 5.36
CA LEU A 76 15.10 -1.42 5.29
C LEU A 76 16.49 -1.81 4.78
N PHE A 77 16.93 -1.25 3.65
CA PHE A 77 18.25 -1.52 3.07
C PHE A 77 19.37 -1.14 4.04
N SER A 78 19.26 0.01 4.68
CA SER A 78 20.24 0.47 5.68
C SER A 78 20.32 -0.48 6.88
N ALA A 79 19.18 -0.99 7.35
CA ALA A 79 19.13 -1.97 8.43
C ALA A 79 19.75 -3.31 8.01
N CYS A 80 19.42 -3.83 6.82
CA CYS A 80 19.99 -5.07 6.28
C CYS A 80 21.52 -5.02 6.15
N ILE A 81 22.08 -3.88 5.73
CA ILE A 81 23.55 -3.70 5.62
C ILE A 81 24.20 -3.75 7.01
N LYS A 82 23.59 -3.12 8.02
CA LYS A 82 24.13 -3.07 9.39
C LYS A 82 24.05 -4.42 10.12
N THR A 83 23.08 -5.26 9.79
CA THR A 83 22.88 -6.59 10.41
C THR A 83 23.34 -7.74 9.51
N ALA A 84 24.17 -7.46 8.51
CA ALA A 84 24.73 -8.47 7.63
C ALA A 84 25.58 -9.50 8.41
N PRO A 85 25.55 -10.81 8.05
CA PRO A 85 24.88 -11.36 6.88
C PRO A 85 23.41 -11.78 7.09
N PHE A 86 22.97 -12.01 8.34
CA PHE A 86 21.63 -12.54 8.64
C PHE A 86 20.49 -11.55 8.39
N GLY A 87 20.77 -10.24 8.38
CA GLY A 87 19.81 -9.19 8.09
C GLY A 87 19.07 -9.37 6.76
N TRP A 88 19.76 -9.85 5.73
CA TRP A 88 19.14 -10.08 4.41
C TRP A 88 18.14 -11.23 4.43
N LEU A 89 18.40 -12.29 5.19
CA LEU A 89 17.45 -13.40 5.38
C LEU A 89 16.27 -12.95 6.24
N CYS A 90 16.56 -12.20 7.32
CA CYS A 90 15.57 -11.66 8.24
C CYS A 90 14.65 -10.63 7.59
N ALA A 91 15.08 -9.95 6.52
CA ALA A 91 14.20 -9.09 5.73
C ALA A 91 13.56 -9.85 4.56
N GLY A 92 14.31 -10.67 3.82
CA GLY A 92 13.87 -11.28 2.58
C GLY A 92 12.72 -12.27 2.74
N ILE A 93 12.80 -13.16 3.74
CA ILE A 93 11.75 -14.15 4.01
C ILE A 93 10.42 -13.47 4.37
N PRO A 94 10.35 -12.60 5.40
CA PRO A 94 9.10 -11.92 5.73
C PRO A 94 8.61 -10.99 4.63
N PHE A 95 9.51 -10.44 3.80
CA PHE A 95 9.09 -9.67 2.64
C PHE A 95 8.25 -10.52 1.69
N LEU A 96 8.76 -11.69 1.30
CA LEU A 96 8.04 -12.61 0.40
C LEU A 96 6.75 -13.12 1.04
N VAL A 97 6.81 -13.58 2.29
CA VAL A 97 5.60 -14.08 2.99
C VAL A 97 4.56 -12.96 3.13
N GLY A 98 5.01 -11.73 3.42
CA GLY A 98 4.16 -10.55 3.46
C GLY A 98 3.49 -10.30 2.10
N LEU A 99 4.22 -10.39 0.99
CA LEU A 99 3.65 -10.16 -0.34
C LEU A 99 2.49 -11.12 -0.63
N PHE A 100 2.65 -12.40 -0.26
CA PHE A 100 1.57 -13.38 -0.37
C PHE A 100 0.42 -13.09 0.59
N LYS A 101 0.71 -12.74 1.85
CA LYS A 101 -0.31 -12.49 2.88
C LYS A 101 -1.17 -11.27 2.54
N TYR A 102 -0.56 -10.21 2.04
CA TYR A 102 -1.20 -8.92 1.79
C TYR A 102 -1.64 -8.74 0.34
N ARG A 103 -1.65 -9.81 -0.47
CA ARG A 103 -2.04 -9.77 -1.89
C ARG A 103 -3.42 -9.13 -2.12
N ASN A 104 -4.36 -9.32 -1.21
CA ASN A 104 -5.70 -8.72 -1.32
C ASN A 104 -5.69 -7.18 -1.38
N ILE A 105 -4.60 -6.52 -0.97
CA ILE A 105 -4.44 -5.05 -1.10
C ILE A 105 -4.41 -4.62 -2.57
N ILE A 106 -3.90 -5.46 -3.48
CA ILE A 106 -3.79 -5.16 -4.92
C ILE A 106 -4.94 -5.76 -5.74
N GLU A 107 -5.99 -6.25 -5.09
CA GLU A 107 -7.16 -6.83 -5.77
C GLU A 107 -8.35 -5.84 -5.78
N PHE A 108 -9.23 -6.00 -6.78
CA PHE A 108 -10.52 -5.31 -6.80
C PHE A 108 -11.47 -5.96 -5.79
N ASN A 109 -11.68 -5.29 -4.66
CA ASN A 109 -12.55 -5.76 -3.59
C ASN A 109 -13.23 -4.58 -2.89
N SER A 110 -13.97 -4.85 -1.83
CA SER A 110 -14.60 -3.81 -1.01
C SER A 110 -13.60 -2.80 -0.41
N PHE A 111 -12.32 -3.15 -0.26
CA PHE A 111 -11.27 -2.21 0.16
C PHE A 111 -10.92 -1.20 -0.93
N THR A 112 -11.12 -1.54 -2.21
CA THR A 112 -10.96 -0.58 -3.32
C THR A 112 -12.02 0.50 -3.25
N VAL A 113 -13.28 0.11 -3.04
CA VAL A 113 -14.40 1.04 -2.86
C VAL A 113 -14.13 1.96 -1.67
N LYS A 114 -13.74 1.39 -0.52
CA LYS A 114 -13.38 2.19 0.66
C LYS A 114 -12.22 3.16 0.39
N ARG A 115 -11.19 2.74 -0.36
CA ARG A 115 -10.07 3.62 -0.74
C ARG A 115 -10.51 4.72 -1.68
N PHE A 116 -11.38 4.43 -2.64
CA PHE A 116 -11.97 5.46 -3.50
C PHE A 116 -12.75 6.48 -2.69
N GLN A 117 -13.66 6.03 -1.82
CA GLN A 117 -14.45 6.89 -0.94
C GLN A 117 -13.57 7.78 -0.04
N ASN A 118 -12.47 7.23 0.48
CA ASN A 118 -11.53 7.98 1.31
C ASN A 118 -10.71 9.00 0.52
N ASN A 119 -10.32 8.69 -0.72
CA ASN A 119 -9.51 9.60 -1.53
C ASN A 119 -10.32 10.72 -2.17
N PHE A 120 -11.59 10.47 -2.51
CA PHE A 120 -12.47 11.40 -3.21
C PHE A 120 -13.62 11.91 -2.32
N LYS A 121 -13.44 11.91 -1.00
CA LYS A 121 -14.49 12.28 -0.05
C LYS A 121 -15.09 13.64 -0.41
N GLY A 122 -16.40 13.65 -0.68
CA GLY A 122 -17.15 14.86 -1.04
C GLY A 122 -17.15 15.23 -2.52
N GLU A 123 -16.42 14.49 -3.37
CA GLU A 123 -16.26 14.79 -4.81
C GLU A 123 -16.99 13.80 -5.72
N TYR A 124 -17.66 12.77 -5.16
CA TYR A 124 -18.39 11.75 -5.91
C TYR A 124 -19.89 11.73 -5.58
N ASN A 125 -20.70 11.24 -6.53
CA ASN A 125 -22.13 11.05 -6.34
C ASN A 125 -22.41 9.73 -5.58
N VAL A 126 -22.81 9.86 -4.31
CA VAL A 126 -23.07 8.71 -3.41
C VAL A 126 -24.16 7.78 -3.96
N LYS A 127 -25.23 8.31 -4.56
CA LYS A 127 -26.35 7.49 -5.06
C LYS A 127 -25.90 6.61 -6.23
N LYS A 128 -25.16 7.18 -7.17
CA LYS A 128 -24.62 6.42 -8.32
C LYS A 128 -23.58 5.40 -7.90
N LEU A 129 -22.71 5.78 -6.95
CA LEU A 129 -21.71 4.85 -6.41
C LEU A 129 -22.36 3.64 -5.74
N ASN A 130 -23.38 3.85 -4.89
CA ASN A 130 -24.09 2.76 -4.23
C ASN A 130 -24.78 1.83 -5.22
N LYS A 131 -25.43 2.38 -6.26
CA LYS A 131 -26.03 1.57 -7.33
C LYS A 131 -24.99 0.72 -8.07
N TYR A 132 -23.82 1.29 -8.36
CA TYR A 132 -22.73 0.54 -8.99
C TYR A 132 -22.25 -0.61 -8.10
N ILE A 133 -22.09 -0.36 -6.80
CA ILE A 133 -21.67 -1.38 -5.81
C ILE A 133 -22.68 -2.52 -5.79
N GLU A 134 -23.97 -2.24 -5.64
CA GLU A 134 -25.03 -3.28 -5.60
C GLU A 134 -25.10 -4.14 -6.88
N THR A 135 -24.63 -3.61 -8.02
CA THR A 135 -24.67 -4.32 -9.30
C THR A 135 -23.43 -5.19 -9.54
N HIS A 136 -22.27 -4.81 -8.98
CA HIS A 136 -20.97 -5.41 -9.30
C HIS A 136 -20.25 -6.08 -8.12
N PHE A 137 -20.75 -5.93 -6.89
CA PHE A 137 -20.21 -6.49 -5.65
C PHE A 137 -21.30 -7.17 -4.83
#